data_AF-W5W095-F1
#
_entry.id   AF-W5W095-F1
#
_cell.length_a   1.000
_cell.length_b   1.000
_cell.length_c   1.000
_cell.angle_alpha   90.00
_cell.angle_beta   90.00
_cell.angle_gamma   90.00
#
_symmetry.space_group_name_H-M   'P 1'
#
loop_
_entity.id
_entity.type
_entity.pdbx_description
1 polymer ?
#
loop_
_entity_poly.entity_id
_entity_poly.type
_entity_poly.pdbx_seq_one_letter_code
_entity_poly.pdbx_strand_id
1 'polypeptide(L)'
;FPPITIMLLTSNSLNPTLLTTMAIASTALGGWMGLNQTQTRKILAFSSISHLGWMAATIAYNPKLALLAFYLYVTMTATVFFTLNATKTLNLSTAMTSWTKAPMLNAMFMLTLLSLAGLPPLTGFLPKWLILHELTKQGMTPM
;
A
#
# COMPACT_ATOMS: atom_id res chain seq x y z
N PHE A 1 11.58 18.54 -3.52
CA PHE A 1 10.61 17.81 -4.34
C PHE A 1 10.17 16.54 -3.61
N PRO A 2 8.89 16.14 -3.67
CA PRO A 2 8.44 14.87 -3.11
C PRO A 2 9.20 13.69 -3.73
N PRO A 3 9.60 12.65 -2.98
CA PRO A 3 10.37 11.51 -3.51
C PRO A 3 9.75 10.86 -4.76
N ILE A 4 8.41 10.79 -4.82
CA ILE A 4 7.68 10.21 -5.97
C ILE A 4 7.88 11.01 -7.27
N THR A 5 8.00 12.34 -7.17
CA THR A 5 8.24 13.20 -8.34
C THR A 5 9.62 12.98 -8.93
N ILE A 6 10.62 12.70 -8.09
CA ILE A 6 11.98 12.38 -8.54
C ILE A 6 11.97 11.06 -9.29
N MET A 7 11.35 10.02 -8.71
CA MET A 7 11.26 8.72 -9.39
C MET A 7 10.52 8.79 -10.73
N LEU A 8 9.50 9.65 -10.84
CA LEU A 8 8.74 9.82 -12.08
C LEU A 8 9.56 10.54 -13.16
N LEU A 9 10.34 11.55 -12.79
CA LEU A 9 11.22 12.26 -13.72
C LEU A 9 12.40 11.40 -14.18
N THR A 10 12.89 10.50 -13.33
CA THR A 10 14.00 9.59 -13.65
C THR A 10 13.54 8.23 -14.18
N SER A 11 12.24 8.02 -14.41
CA SER A 11 11.69 6.68 -14.72
C SER A 11 12.37 6.01 -15.91
N ASN A 12 12.73 6.80 -16.92
CA ASN A 12 13.33 6.31 -18.17
C ASN A 12 14.79 5.86 -18.02
N SER A 13 15.48 6.27 -16.95
CA SER A 13 16.90 5.96 -16.73
C SER A 13 17.11 4.93 -15.63
N LEU A 14 16.05 4.40 -15.01
CA LEU A 14 16.15 3.41 -13.95
C LEU A 14 16.39 2.01 -14.54
N ASN A 15 17.29 1.25 -13.92
CA ASN A 15 17.50 -0.14 -14.30
C ASN A 15 16.33 -1.01 -13.78
N PRO A 16 15.53 -1.64 -14.67
CA PRO A 16 14.36 -2.40 -14.27
C PRO A 16 14.71 -3.61 -13.38
N THR A 17 15.85 -4.29 -13.58
CA THR A 17 16.18 -5.50 -12.81
C THR A 17 16.54 -5.20 -11.37
N LEU A 18 17.30 -4.12 -11.13
CA LEU A 18 17.59 -3.63 -9.79
C LEU A 18 16.30 -3.14 -9.10
N LEU A 19 15.42 -2.49 -9.87
CA LEU A 19 14.19 -1.94 -9.32
C LEU A 19 13.20 -3.04 -8.90
N THR A 20 13.07 -4.10 -9.70
CA THR A 20 12.20 -5.24 -9.37
C THR A 20 12.74 -6.04 -8.19
N THR A 21 14.06 -6.27 -8.09
CA THR A 21 14.66 -6.95 -6.93
C THR A 21 14.44 -6.16 -5.63
N MET A 22 14.61 -4.84 -5.65
CA MET A 22 14.31 -3.97 -4.51
C MET A 22 12.81 -3.94 -4.19
N ALA A 23 11.94 -3.94 -5.21
CA ALA A 23 10.49 -4.03 -5.03
C ALA A 23 10.08 -5.33 -4.34
N ILE A 24 10.61 -6.48 -4.77
CA ILE A 24 10.34 -7.77 -4.13
C ILE A 24 10.83 -7.77 -2.67
N ALA A 25 12.04 -7.29 -2.42
CA ALA A 25 12.58 -7.20 -1.05
C ALA A 25 11.71 -6.31 -0.15
N SER A 26 11.29 -5.15 -0.63
CA SER A 26 10.44 -4.21 0.14
C SER A 26 9.03 -4.78 0.42
N THR A 27 8.40 -5.43 -0.56
CA THR A 27 7.09 -6.08 -0.37
C THR A 27 7.16 -7.22 0.64
N ALA A 28 8.20 -8.06 0.56
CA ALA A 28 8.42 -9.17 1.48
C ALA A 28 8.71 -8.68 2.91
N LEU A 29 9.65 -7.75 3.07
CA LEU A 29 10.01 -7.19 4.38
C LEU A 29 8.85 -6.42 5.02
N GLY A 30 8.13 -5.62 4.24
CA GLY A 30 6.96 -4.88 4.71
C GLY A 30 5.85 -5.82 5.18
N GLY A 31 5.58 -6.90 4.45
CA GLY A 31 4.60 -7.92 4.84
C GLY A 31 5.00 -8.63 6.14
N TRP A 32 6.22 -9.18 6.19
CA TRP A 32 6.68 -9.97 7.33
C TRP A 32 6.81 -9.15 8.61
N MET A 33 7.43 -7.97 8.53
CA MET A 33 7.65 -7.13 9.70
C MET A 33 6.36 -6.49 10.21
N GLY A 34 5.35 -6.29 9.35
CA GLY A 34 4.05 -5.77 9.75
C GLY A 34 3.26 -6.72 10.65
N LEU A 35 3.41 -8.04 10.48
CA LEU A 35 2.65 -9.05 11.22
C LEU A 35 2.97 -9.07 12.72
N ASN A 36 4.20 -8.76 13.11
CA ASN A 36 4.64 -8.80 14.51
C ASN A 36 4.52 -7.44 15.23
N GLN A 37 3.71 -6.51 14.72
CA GLN A 37 3.52 -5.18 15.33
C GLN A 37 2.16 -5.07 16.00
N THR A 38 2.15 -4.55 17.23
CA THR A 38 0.91 -4.25 17.98
C THR A 38 0.51 -2.78 17.92
N GLN A 39 1.46 -1.91 17.54
CA GLN A 39 1.28 -0.46 17.41
C GLN A 39 0.74 -0.12 16.03
N THR A 40 -0.43 0.54 15.98
CA THR A 40 -1.11 0.88 14.70
C THR A 40 -0.24 1.71 13.77
N ARG A 41 0.53 2.67 14.32
CA ARG A 41 1.48 3.49 13.55
C ARG A 41 2.58 2.67 12.88
N LYS A 42 3.09 1.63 13.55
CA LYS A 42 4.13 0.76 12.98
C LYS A 42 3.54 -0.14 11.89
N ILE A 43 2.35 -0.68 12.10
CA ILE A 43 1.63 -1.46 11.08
C ILE A 43 1.46 -0.63 9.80
N LEU A 44 1.03 0.63 9.93
CA LEU A 44 0.87 1.52 8.77
C LEU A 44 2.21 1.86 8.10
N ALA A 45 3.28 2.04 8.87
CA ALA A 45 4.61 2.24 8.30
C ALA A 45 5.06 1.03 7.46
N PHE A 46 4.88 -0.20 7.96
CA PHE A 46 5.22 -1.40 7.20
C PHE A 46 4.31 -1.61 5.98
N SER A 47 3.03 -1.21 6.07
CA SER A 47 2.15 -1.16 4.89
C SER A 47 2.66 -0.18 3.83
N SER A 48 3.25 0.96 4.22
CA SER A 48 3.81 1.92 3.27
C SER A 48 5.01 1.34 2.52
N ILE A 49 5.84 0.55 3.21
CA ILE A 49 6.99 -0.13 2.60
C ILE A 49 6.52 -1.13 1.54
N SER A 50 5.48 -1.91 1.82
CA SER A 50 4.97 -2.88 0.84
C SER A 50 4.28 -2.21 -0.34
N HIS A 51 3.45 -1.18 -0.11
CA HIS A 51 2.78 -0.46 -1.19
C HIS A 51 3.77 0.31 -2.08
N LEU A 52 4.83 0.90 -1.51
CA LEU A 52 5.90 1.52 -2.30
C LEU A 52 6.68 0.51 -3.13
N GLY A 53 6.82 -0.73 -2.65
CA GLY A 53 7.40 -1.83 -3.44
C GLY A 53 6.61 -2.10 -4.73
N TRP A 54 5.29 -2.19 -4.63
CA TRP A 54 4.41 -2.33 -5.81
C TRP A 54 4.55 -1.16 -6.80
N MET A 55 4.68 0.06 -6.29
CA MET A 55 4.89 1.25 -7.12
C MET A 55 6.27 1.24 -7.79
N ALA A 56 7.31 0.86 -7.06
CA ALA A 56 8.67 0.74 -7.58
C ALA A 56 8.75 -0.31 -8.70
N ALA A 57 8.07 -1.45 -8.58
CA ALA A 57 8.05 -2.48 -9.63
C ALA A 57 7.50 -1.97 -10.97
N THR A 58 6.59 -1.00 -10.96
CA THR A 58 5.88 -0.56 -12.18
C THR A 58 6.31 0.78 -12.74
N ILE A 59 7.04 1.60 -11.97
CA ILE A 59 7.40 2.95 -12.41
C ILE A 59 8.30 2.95 -13.66
N ALA A 60 9.11 1.90 -13.85
CA ALA A 60 9.96 1.73 -15.04
C ALA A 60 9.17 1.36 -16.31
N TYR A 61 8.00 0.74 -16.15
CA TYR A 61 7.17 0.28 -17.28
C TYR A 61 6.03 1.24 -17.59
N ASN A 62 5.33 1.70 -16.56
CA ASN A 62 4.20 2.60 -16.68
C ASN A 62 4.14 3.57 -15.48
N PRO A 63 4.78 4.74 -15.57
CA PRO A 63 4.82 5.71 -14.47
C PRO A 63 3.45 6.27 -14.11
N LYS A 64 2.50 6.32 -15.05
CA LYS A 64 1.12 6.77 -14.79
C LYS A 64 0.38 5.82 -13.86
N LEU A 65 0.63 4.52 -14.00
CA LEU A 65 0.03 3.49 -13.17
C LEU A 65 0.60 3.49 -11.74
N ALA A 66 1.91 3.73 -11.61
CA ALA A 66 2.53 3.96 -10.30
C ALA A 66 1.94 5.19 -9.59
N LEU A 67 1.65 6.27 -10.33
CA LEU A 67 1.01 7.47 -9.81
C LEU A 67 -0.44 7.21 -9.34
N LEU A 68 -1.21 6.44 -10.10
CA LEU A 68 -2.56 6.01 -9.70
C LEU A 68 -2.52 5.23 -8.38
N ALA A 69 -1.61 4.26 -8.26
CA ALA A 69 -1.41 3.49 -7.04
C ALA A 69 -1.05 4.38 -5.85
N PHE A 70 -0.19 5.39 -6.06
CA PHE A 70 0.19 6.36 -5.04
C PHE A 70 -1.01 7.18 -4.53
N TYR A 71 -1.82 7.76 -5.42
CA TYR A 71 -2.98 8.55 -5.00
C TYR A 71 -4.03 7.73 -4.25
N LEU A 72 -4.30 6.50 -4.70
CA LEU A 72 -5.19 5.59 -3.99
C LEU A 72 -4.63 5.22 -2.61
N TYR A 73 -3.33 4.98 -2.51
CA TYR A 73 -2.69 4.68 -1.22
C TYR A 73 -2.76 5.86 -0.24
N VAL A 74 -2.44 7.09 -0.70
CA VAL A 74 -2.49 8.30 0.14
C VAL A 74 -3.90 8.58 0.63
N THR A 75 -4.91 8.46 -0.23
CA THR A 75 -6.31 8.67 0.17
C THR A 75 -6.76 7.63 1.21
N MET A 76 -6.47 6.35 1.01
CA MET A 76 -6.82 5.31 1.98
C MET A 76 -6.09 5.47 3.32
N THR A 77 -4.78 5.72 3.29
CA THR A 77 -4.02 5.92 4.53
C THR A 77 -4.47 7.16 5.29
N ALA A 78 -4.79 8.26 4.59
CA ALA A 78 -5.37 9.44 5.22
C ALA A 78 -6.68 9.11 5.93
N THR A 79 -7.59 8.36 5.29
CA THR A 79 -8.84 7.93 5.94
C THR A 79 -8.59 7.10 7.20
N VAL A 80 -7.64 6.15 7.15
CA VAL A 80 -7.23 5.34 8.30
C VAL A 80 -6.64 6.20 9.43
N PHE A 81 -5.76 7.15 9.12
CA PHE A 81 -5.22 8.06 10.13
C PHE A 81 -6.32 8.91 10.77
N PHE A 82 -7.29 9.40 9.99
CA PHE A 82 -8.43 10.13 10.52
C PHE A 82 -9.30 9.26 11.45
N THR A 83 -9.59 8.01 11.09
CA THR A 83 -10.39 7.10 11.93
C THR A 83 -9.66 6.75 13.23
N LEU A 84 -8.34 6.51 13.17
CA LEU A 84 -7.52 6.23 14.36
C LEU A 84 -7.47 7.44 15.29
N ASN A 85 -7.36 8.65 14.73
CA ASN A 85 -7.37 9.89 15.50
C ASN A 85 -8.73 10.15 16.17
N ALA A 86 -9.84 9.97 15.44
CA ALA A 86 -11.19 10.14 15.97
C ALA A 86 -11.50 9.17 17.11
N THR A 87 -11.00 7.93 17.04
CA THR A 87 -11.18 6.91 18.08
C THR A 87 -10.09 6.94 19.16
N LYS A 88 -9.06 7.79 19.03
CA LYS A 88 -7.86 7.84 19.87
C LYS A 88 -7.20 6.45 20.05
N THR A 89 -7.15 5.66 18.98
CA THR A 89 -6.62 4.29 19.00
C THR A 89 -5.15 4.26 18.59
N LEU A 90 -4.29 3.83 19.51
CA LEU A 90 -2.84 3.72 19.28
C LEU A 90 -2.38 2.26 19.15
N ASN A 91 -3.07 1.35 19.84
CA ASN A 91 -2.73 -0.07 19.92
C ASN A 91 -3.85 -0.95 19.34
N LEU A 92 -3.49 -2.15 18.90
CA LEU A 92 -4.47 -3.11 18.37
C LEU A 92 -5.57 -3.47 19.39
N SER A 93 -5.22 -3.60 20.68
CA SER A 93 -6.19 -3.86 21.76
C SER A 93 -7.23 -2.75 21.91
N THR A 94 -6.81 -1.49 21.75
CA THR A 94 -7.74 -0.35 21.78
C THR A 94 -8.62 -0.28 20.54
N ALA A 95 -8.15 -0.74 19.39
CA ALA A 95 -8.95 -0.84 18.17
C ALA A 95 -10.05 -1.92 18.29
N MET A 96 -9.81 -3.03 19.00
CA MET A 96 -10.83 -4.06 19.20
C MET A 96 -11.99 -3.58 20.09
N THR A 97 -11.72 -2.68 21.04
CA THR A 97 -12.73 -2.15 21.97
C THR A 97 -13.49 -0.94 21.43
N SER A 98 -13.08 -0.38 20.27
CA SER A 98 -13.75 0.80 19.67
C SER A 98 -15.12 0.46 19.05
N TRP A 99 -15.35 -0.82 18.70
CA TRP A 99 -16.61 -1.28 18.08
C TRP A 99 -17.84 -0.95 18.93
N THR A 100 -17.75 -1.06 20.25
CA THR A 100 -18.86 -0.81 21.16
C THR A 100 -19.19 0.69 21.30
N LYS A 101 -18.22 1.57 21.01
CA LYS A 101 -18.38 3.03 21.12
C LYS A 101 -18.87 3.67 19.82
N ALA A 102 -18.38 3.18 18.68
CA ALA A 102 -18.66 3.77 17.37
C ALA A 102 -18.71 2.69 16.28
N PRO A 103 -19.79 1.87 16.22
CA PRO A 103 -19.88 0.73 15.32
C PRO A 103 -19.83 1.15 13.84
N MET A 104 -20.49 2.25 13.47
CA MET A 104 -20.48 2.77 12.10
C MET A 104 -19.06 3.17 11.64
N LEU A 105 -18.32 3.87 12.50
CA LEU A 105 -16.95 4.29 12.20
C LEU A 105 -16.01 3.09 12.10
N ASN A 106 -16.21 2.08 12.95
CA ASN A 106 -15.38 0.88 12.94
C ASN A 106 -15.68 -0.02 11.72
N ALA A 107 -16.92 -0.06 11.24
CA ALA A 107 -17.27 -0.71 9.98
C ALA A 107 -16.56 -0.04 8.79
N MET A 108 -16.59 1.29 8.72
CA MET A 108 -15.84 2.04 7.70
C MET A 108 -14.33 1.80 7.80
N PHE A 109 -13.78 1.82 9.02
CA PHE A 109 -12.38 1.50 9.26
C PHE A 109 -11.99 0.11 8.72
N MET A 110 -12.78 -0.92 9.02
CA MET A 110 -12.55 -2.26 8.48
C MET A 110 -12.60 -2.28 6.96
N LEU A 111 -13.60 -1.66 6.33
CA LEU A 111 -13.68 -1.59 4.86
C LEU A 111 -12.44 -0.92 4.24
N THR A 112 -11.92 0.14 4.87
CA THR A 112 -10.68 0.80 4.40
C THR A 112 -9.44 -0.10 4.56
N LEU A 113 -9.36 -0.90 5.63
CA LEU A 113 -8.28 -1.87 5.82
C LEU A 113 -8.34 -3.00 4.79
N LEU A 114 -9.53 -3.53 4.50
CA LEU A 114 -9.72 -4.54 3.44
C LEU A 114 -9.35 -3.97 2.07
N SER A 115 -9.60 -2.68 1.84
CA SER A 115 -9.18 -2.01 0.61
C SER A 115 -7.66 -1.90 0.51
N LEU A 116 -6.95 -1.55 1.59
CA LEU A 116 -5.48 -1.56 1.63
C LEU A 116 -4.90 -2.97 1.39
N ALA A 117 -5.54 -4.00 1.94
CA ALA A 117 -5.19 -5.39 1.65
C ALA A 117 -5.37 -5.75 0.16
N GLY A 118 -6.26 -5.05 -0.55
CA GLY A 118 -6.50 -5.23 -1.97
C GLY A 118 -7.40 -6.42 -2.26
N LEU A 119 -8.47 -6.58 -1.49
CA LEU A 119 -9.49 -7.60 -1.76
C LEU A 119 -10.42 -7.13 -2.91
N PRO A 120 -10.76 -8.00 -3.88
CA PRO A 120 -11.92 -7.77 -4.75
C PRO A 120 -13.16 -7.74 -3.83
N PRO A 121 -14.09 -6.76 -3.87
CA PRO A 121 -14.48 -5.76 -4.89
C PRO A 121 -14.03 -4.30 -4.61
N LEU A 122 -13.01 -4.09 -3.78
CA LEU A 122 -12.64 -2.76 -3.29
C LEU A 122 -11.63 -2.05 -4.22
N THR A 123 -11.58 -0.72 -4.12
CA THR A 123 -10.76 0.13 -5.01
C THR A 123 -9.25 -0.11 -4.87
N GLY A 124 -8.78 -0.62 -3.74
CA GLY A 124 -7.36 -0.92 -3.55
C GLY A 124 -6.88 -2.20 -4.25
N PHE A 125 -7.80 -3.03 -4.75
CA PHE A 125 -7.46 -4.17 -5.61
C PHE A 125 -7.04 -3.72 -7.01
N LEU A 126 -7.72 -2.70 -7.56
CA LEU A 126 -7.53 -2.21 -8.92
C LEU A 126 -6.06 -1.90 -9.28
N PRO A 127 -5.29 -1.12 -8.49
CA PRO A 127 -3.89 -0.85 -8.83
C PRO A 127 -3.05 -2.12 -8.80
N LYS A 128 -3.22 -3.02 -7.82
CA LYS A 128 -2.45 -4.27 -7.74
C LYS A 128 -2.71 -5.17 -8.94
N TRP A 129 -3.98 -5.27 -9.34
CA TRP A 129 -4.38 -6.05 -10.50
C TRP A 129 -3.81 -5.48 -11.81
N LEU A 130 -3.92 -4.16 -12.01
CA LEU A 130 -3.35 -3.51 -13.20
C LEU A 130 -1.82 -3.61 -13.24
N ILE A 131 -1.14 -3.50 -12.09
CA ILE A 131 0.30 -3.73 -11.98
C ILE A 131 0.66 -5.14 -12.46
N LEU A 132 -0.02 -6.17 -11.93
CA LEU A 132 0.24 -7.55 -12.31
C LEU A 132 0.03 -7.77 -13.81
N HIS A 133 -1.05 -7.22 -14.37
CA HIS A 133 -1.32 -7.30 -15.81
C HIS A 133 -0.25 -6.59 -16.66
N GLU A 134 0.31 -5.48 -16.18
CA GLU A 134 1.41 -4.82 -16.90
C GLU A 134 2.71 -5.64 -16.81
N LEU A 135 3.01 -6.23 -15.65
CA LEU A 135 4.19 -7.07 -15.47
C LEU A 135 4.13 -8.35 -16.33
N THR A 136 2.96 -8.98 -16.46
CA THR A 136 2.80 -10.16 -17.33
C THR A 136 3.00 -9.83 -18.81
N LYS A 137 2.58 -8.65 -19.28
CA LYS A 137 2.85 -8.18 -20.64
C LYS A 137 4.34 -8.05 -20.94
N GLN A 138 5.15 -7.70 -19.94
CA GLN A 138 6.60 -7.55 -20.08
C GLN A 138 7.35 -8.90 -19.98
N GLY A 139 6.63 -10.03 -19.99
CA GLY A 139 7.23 -11.37 -19.95
C GLY A 139 7.81 -11.76 -18.60
N MET A 140 7.43 -11.10 -17.51
CA MET A 140 7.86 -11.45 -16.14
C MET A 140 7.08 -12.64 -15.54
N THR A 141 6.50 -13.48 -16.38
CA THR A 141 5.90 -14.75 -15.94
C THR A 141 7.01 -15.71 -15.53
N PRO A 142 6.87 -16.43 -14.40
CA PRO A 142 7.75 -17.56 -14.15
C PRO A 142 7.58 -18.54 -15.32
N MET A 143 8.69 -18.90 -15.98
CA MET A 143 8.72 -20.08 -16.83
C MET A 143 8.55 -21.32 -15.97
#